data_AF-A0A1X7J7A4-F1
#
_entry.id   AF-A0A1X7J7A4-F1
#
_cell.length_a   1.000
_cell.length_b   1.000
_cell.length_c   1.000
_cell.angle_alpha   90.00
_cell.angle_beta   90.00
_cell.angle_gamma   90.00
#
_symmetry.space_group_name_H-M   'P 1'
#
loop_
_entity.id
_entity.type
_entity.pdbx_description
1 polymer ?
#
loop_
_entity_poly.entity_id
_entity_poly.type
_entity_poly.pdbx_seq_one_letter_code
_entity_poly.pdbx_strand_id
1 'polypeptide(L)'
;MEIFPTGNTEMERVRTTGDRYERGGATYLFAGDGLERIHLVDTEIVFDPPLDIGRAGEGRVTMTSHPDRGHVAGAWEIIRDGEVGRLRLLIDDVEVPRQRGVLYRLIVNNRSVFASWTQNYSFTATYDPATGEQRAQWRNGDPQG
;
A
#
# COMPACT_ATOMS: atom_id res chain seq x y z
N MET A 1 17.73 12.10 1.33
CA MET A 1 16.26 12.04 1.24
C MET A 1 15.92 10.58 0.98
N GLU A 2 15.43 9.87 2.00
CA GLU A 2 15.05 8.46 1.85
C GLU A 2 13.72 8.42 1.09
N ILE A 3 13.69 7.72 -0.05
CA ILE A 3 12.50 7.66 -0.93
C ILE A 3 11.43 6.74 -0.33
N PHE A 4 11.85 5.79 0.51
CA PHE A 4 10.98 4.90 1.27
C PHE A 4 11.41 4.99 2.74
N PRO A 5 10.72 5.77 3.58
CA PRO A 5 11.05 5.83 4.99
C PRO A 5 10.91 4.43 5.60
N THR A 6 12.04 3.84 6.00
CA THR A 6 12.12 2.54 6.67
C THR A 6 12.06 2.67 8.19
N GLY A 7 11.80 3.88 8.69
CA GLY A 7 11.85 4.21 10.11
C GLY A 7 10.84 3.43 10.95
N ASN A 8 11.30 2.98 12.13
CA ASN A 8 10.48 2.41 13.20
C ASN A 8 9.32 3.36 13.50
N THR A 9 8.14 3.06 12.96
CA THR A 9 6.92 3.78 13.30
C THR A 9 6.37 3.09 14.55
N GLU A 10 6.34 3.80 15.68
CA GLU A 10 5.74 3.24 16.89
C GLU A 10 4.26 2.94 16.63
N MET A 11 3.82 1.73 17.02
CA MET A 11 2.43 1.35 16.87
C MET A 11 1.58 2.13 17.87
N GLU A 12 0.72 2.99 17.35
CA GLU A 12 -0.22 3.75 18.17
C GLU A 12 -1.55 3.03 18.18
N ARG A 13 -2.04 2.69 19.37
CA ARG A 13 -3.44 2.29 19.53
C ARG A 13 -4.29 3.55 19.44
N VAL A 14 -5.04 3.68 18.36
CA VAL A 14 -5.90 4.83 18.12
C VAL A 14 -7.33 4.53 18.57
N ARG A 15 -8.05 5.56 19.02
CA ARG A 15 -9.50 5.50 19.22
C ARG A 15 -10.17 6.14 18.01
N THR A 16 -11.07 5.40 17.36
CA THR A 16 -11.87 5.91 16.26
C THR A 16 -13.04 6.75 16.79
N THR A 17 -13.51 7.68 15.96
CA THR A 17 -14.81 8.33 16.15
C THR A 17 -15.79 7.66 15.19
N GLY A 18 -16.55 6.68 15.69
CA GLY A 18 -17.33 5.79 14.81
C GLY A 18 -16.41 4.90 13.99
N ASP A 19 -16.58 4.92 12.66
CA ASP A 19 -15.81 4.18 11.66
C ASP A 19 -14.56 4.93 11.18
N ARG A 20 -14.25 6.10 11.75
CA ARG A 20 -13.25 7.03 11.20
C ARG A 20 -12.13 7.37 12.18
N TYR A 21 -10.93 7.51 11.65
CA TYR A 21 -9.75 8.08 12.33
C TYR A 21 -9.03 9.07 11.41
N GLU A 22 -8.54 10.19 11.96
CA GLU A 22 -7.85 11.23 11.18
C GLU A 22 -6.49 11.54 11.77
N ARG A 23 -5.47 11.63 10.91
CA ARG A 23 -4.12 12.02 11.31
C ARG A 23 -3.35 12.61 10.15
N GLY A 24 -2.72 13.77 10.36
CA GLY A 24 -1.75 14.33 9.42
C GLY A 24 -2.29 14.55 8.00
N GLY A 25 -3.59 14.89 7.86
CA GLY A 25 -4.24 15.06 6.56
C GLY A 25 -4.69 13.76 5.89
N ALA A 26 -4.50 12.60 6.53
CA ALA A 26 -5.07 11.33 6.12
C ALA A 26 -6.34 11.00 6.93
N THR A 27 -7.34 10.45 6.26
CA THR A 27 -8.55 9.88 6.88
C THR A 27 -8.56 8.37 6.66
N TYR A 28 -8.68 7.62 7.74
CA TYR A 28 -8.75 6.16 7.75
C TYR A 28 -10.20 5.76 8.07
N LEU A 29 -10.78 4.89 7.25
CA LEU A 29 -12.15 4.39 7.40
C LEU A 29 -12.14 2.88 7.61
N PHE A 30 -12.94 2.42 8.58
CA PHE A 30 -12.97 1.05 9.06
C PHE A 30 -14.35 0.43 8.85
N ALA A 31 -14.39 -0.84 8.46
CA ALA A 31 -15.59 -1.65 8.41
C ALA A 31 -15.46 -2.78 9.44
N GLY A 32 -16.10 -2.61 10.59
CA GLY A 32 -15.84 -3.46 11.76
C GLY A 32 -14.42 -3.26 12.27
N ASP A 33 -13.68 -4.36 12.43
CA ASP A 33 -12.28 -4.34 12.88
C ASP A 33 -11.26 -4.17 11.74
N GLY A 34 -11.72 -4.21 10.48
CA GLY A 34 -10.86 -4.11 9.30
C GLY A 34 -10.76 -2.69 8.73
N LEU A 35 -9.58 -2.33 8.23
CA LEU A 35 -9.34 -1.09 7.50
C LEU A 35 -9.87 -1.23 6.07
N GLU A 36 -10.93 -0.48 5.73
CA GLU A 36 -11.54 -0.51 4.41
C GLU A 36 -10.87 0.49 3.46
N ARG A 37 -10.54 1.69 3.97
CA ARG A 37 -10.12 2.79 3.10
C ARG A 37 -9.19 3.79 3.79
N ILE A 38 -8.27 4.35 3.02
CA ILE A 38 -7.47 5.52 3.40
C ILE A 38 -7.69 6.61 2.35
N HIS A 39 -8.15 7.78 2.79
CA HIS A 39 -8.18 8.99 1.98
C HIS A 39 -6.99 9.88 2.31
N LEU A 40 -6.22 10.21 1.28
CA LEU A 40 -5.21 11.24 1.26
C LEU A 40 -5.73 12.42 0.44
N VAL A 41 -4.95 13.52 0.38
CA VAL A 41 -5.37 14.76 -0.31
C VAL A 41 -5.78 14.51 -1.76
N ASP A 42 -5.02 13.69 -2.49
CA ASP A 42 -5.21 13.40 -3.92
C ASP A 42 -5.27 11.91 -4.25
N THR A 43 -5.26 11.05 -3.22
CA THR A 43 -5.11 9.60 -3.40
C THR A 43 -6.09 8.87 -2.50
N GLU A 44 -6.75 7.84 -3.03
CA GLU A 44 -7.60 6.93 -2.27
C GLU A 44 -6.99 5.53 -2.31
N ILE A 45 -6.89 4.87 -1.15
CA ILE A 45 -6.47 3.48 -1.03
C ILE A 45 -7.65 2.68 -0.50
N VAL A 46 -8.04 1.61 -1.19
CA VAL A 46 -9.18 0.76 -0.85
C VAL A 46 -8.71 -0.69 -0.68
N PHE A 47 -9.20 -1.37 0.35
CA PHE A 47 -9.00 -2.79 0.60
C PHE A 47 -10.33 -3.53 0.47
N ASP A 48 -10.35 -4.58 -0.36
CA ASP A 48 -11.52 -5.44 -0.55
C ASP A 48 -11.12 -6.93 -0.44
N PRO A 49 -11.55 -7.65 0.61
CA PRO A 49 -12.31 -7.16 1.77
C PRO A 49 -11.49 -6.18 2.65
N PRO A 50 -12.10 -5.55 3.68
CA PRO A 50 -11.38 -4.72 4.64
C PRO A 50 -10.19 -5.47 5.28
N LEU A 51 -9.05 -4.79 5.37
CA LEU A 51 -7.79 -5.35 5.86
C LEU A 51 -7.77 -5.43 7.39
N ASP A 52 -7.78 -6.64 7.95
CA ASP A 52 -7.62 -6.89 9.38
C ASP A 52 -6.28 -7.60 9.66
N ILE A 53 -5.35 -6.89 10.32
CA ILE A 53 -4.03 -7.43 10.67
C ILE A 53 -4.06 -8.51 11.77
N GLY A 54 -5.16 -8.57 12.53
CA GLY A 54 -5.39 -9.54 13.59
C GLY A 54 -5.81 -10.91 13.05
N ARG A 55 -6.23 -11.00 11.79
CA ARG A 55 -6.79 -12.22 11.21
C ARG A 55 -6.12 -12.57 9.89
N ALA A 56 -5.83 -13.87 9.70
CA ALA A 56 -5.36 -14.35 8.41
C ALA A 56 -6.44 -14.14 7.33
N GLY A 57 -6.04 -13.69 6.16
CA GLY A 57 -6.96 -13.35 5.08
C GLY A 57 -6.25 -12.86 3.84
N GLU A 58 -7.00 -12.70 2.77
CA GLU A 58 -6.50 -12.21 1.49
C GLU A 58 -7.54 -11.31 0.81
N GLY A 59 -7.07 -10.48 -0.11
CA GLY A 59 -7.93 -9.59 -0.87
C GLY A 59 -7.18 -8.77 -1.91
N ARG A 60 -7.84 -7.69 -2.35
CA ARG A 60 -7.35 -6.73 -3.33
C ARG A 60 -7.12 -5.39 -2.67
N VAL A 61 -6.00 -4.75 -2.98
CA VAL A 61 -5.72 -3.35 -2.66
C VAL A 61 -5.73 -2.56 -3.95
N THR A 62 -6.38 -1.40 -3.95
CA THR A 62 -6.37 -0.46 -5.07
C THR A 62 -6.00 0.93 -4.56
N MET A 63 -5.02 1.56 -5.19
CA MET A 63 -4.58 2.92 -4.93
C MET A 63 -4.91 3.76 -6.16
N THR A 64 -5.80 4.73 -6.04
CA THR A 64 -6.22 5.60 -7.14
C THR A 64 -5.81 7.03 -6.87
N SER A 65 -5.12 7.65 -7.82
CA SER A 65 -4.75 9.07 -7.79
C SER A 65 -5.80 9.92 -8.53
N HIS A 66 -6.10 11.10 -8.00
CA HIS A 66 -7.04 12.07 -8.55
C HIS A 66 -6.32 13.38 -8.89
N PRO A 67 -6.78 14.15 -9.91
CA PRO A 67 -7.90 13.88 -10.81
C PRO A 67 -7.53 13.02 -12.04
N ASP A 68 -6.22 12.81 -12.29
CA ASP A 68 -5.72 12.22 -13.54
C ASP A 68 -5.91 10.68 -13.64
N ARG A 69 -6.44 10.04 -12.58
CA ARG A 69 -6.86 8.63 -12.50
C ARG A 69 -5.78 7.62 -12.90
N GLY A 70 -4.54 7.82 -12.47
CA GLY A 70 -3.62 6.67 -12.42
C GLY A 70 -4.00 5.76 -11.27
N HIS A 71 -3.83 4.46 -11.44
CA HIS A 71 -4.05 3.50 -10.37
C HIS A 71 -2.92 2.49 -10.25
N VAL A 72 -2.76 1.97 -9.03
CA VAL A 72 -1.92 0.83 -8.71
C VAL A 72 -2.81 -0.17 -7.98
N ALA A 73 -2.85 -1.41 -8.44
CA ALA A 73 -3.61 -2.46 -7.77
C ALA A 73 -2.76 -3.72 -7.56
N GLY A 74 -3.19 -4.51 -6.59
CA GLY A 74 -2.46 -5.70 -6.19
C GLY A 74 -3.25 -6.60 -5.26
N ALA A 75 -2.74 -7.80 -5.05
CA ALA A 75 -3.22 -8.68 -4.00
C ALA A 75 -2.61 -8.27 -2.65
N TRP A 76 -3.40 -8.37 -1.58
CA TRP A 76 -2.89 -8.36 -0.22
C TRP A 76 -3.17 -9.70 0.46
N GLU A 77 -2.27 -10.09 1.37
CA GLU A 77 -2.38 -11.31 2.17
C GLU A 77 -1.89 -11.02 3.59
N ILE A 78 -2.66 -11.45 4.59
CA ILE A 78 -2.24 -11.52 5.99
C ILE A 78 -1.98 -12.99 6.33
N ILE A 79 -0.73 -13.29 6.66
CA ILE A 79 -0.31 -14.58 7.21
C ILE A 79 -0.14 -14.42 8.72
N ARG A 80 -0.73 -15.34 9.50
CA ARG A 80 -0.58 -15.39 10.96
C ARG A 80 0.30 -16.57 11.36
N ASP A 81 1.35 -16.31 12.10
CA ASP A 81 2.19 -17.32 12.76
C ASP A 81 2.10 -17.11 14.28
N GLY A 82 1.12 -17.78 14.88
CA GLY A 82 0.68 -17.47 16.24
C GLY A 82 0.19 -16.02 16.37
N GLU A 83 0.87 -15.25 17.22
CA GLU A 83 0.55 -13.83 17.44
C GLU A 83 1.20 -12.90 16.41
N VAL A 84 2.19 -13.39 15.64
CA VAL A 84 2.90 -12.59 14.65
C VAL A 84 2.07 -12.48 13.37
N GLY A 85 1.78 -11.26 12.96
CA GLY A 85 1.10 -10.96 11.70
C GLY A 85 2.10 -10.55 10.62
N ARG A 86 1.95 -11.09 9.41
CA ARG A 86 2.70 -10.67 8.23
C ARG A 86 1.76 -10.23 7.13
N LEU A 87 1.83 -8.96 6.76
CA LEU A 87 1.21 -8.40 5.57
C LEU A 87 2.14 -8.57 4.37
N ARG A 88 1.61 -9.09 3.28
CA ARG A 88 2.22 -9.09 1.96
C ARG A 88 1.32 -8.33 0.99
N LEU A 89 1.90 -7.41 0.21
CA LEU A 89 1.24 -6.82 -0.95
C LEU A 89 2.02 -7.22 -2.21
N LEU A 90 1.31 -7.65 -3.25
CA LEU A 90 1.88 -7.97 -4.55
C LEU A 90 1.20 -7.08 -5.58
N ILE A 91 1.96 -6.17 -6.18
CA ILE A 91 1.44 -5.28 -7.22
C ILE A 91 1.42 -6.04 -8.54
N ASP A 92 0.25 -6.12 -9.14
CA ASP A 92 0.04 -6.83 -10.42
C ASP A 92 -0.56 -5.94 -11.51
N ASP A 93 -1.00 -4.73 -11.17
CA ASP A 93 -1.59 -3.78 -12.12
C ASP A 93 -1.16 -2.33 -11.82
N VAL A 94 -0.77 -1.62 -12.86
CA VAL A 94 -0.34 -0.21 -12.80
C VAL A 94 -0.83 0.51 -14.05
N GLU A 95 -1.75 1.46 -13.87
CA GLU A 95 -2.14 2.42 -14.89
C GLU A 95 -1.54 3.79 -14.59
N VAL A 96 -0.70 4.27 -15.50
CA VAL A 96 -0.11 5.61 -15.39
C VAL A 96 -1.17 6.66 -15.77
N PRO A 97 -1.36 7.73 -14.97
CA PRO A 97 -2.35 8.76 -15.26
C PRO A 97 -2.16 9.36 -16.66
N ARG A 98 -3.25 9.67 -17.34
CA ARG A 98 -3.20 10.27 -18.70
C ARG A 98 -2.84 11.75 -18.63
N GLN A 99 -1.57 12.07 -18.41
CA GLN A 99 -1.11 13.46 -18.44
C GLN A 99 -1.00 13.97 -19.88
N ARG A 100 -1.58 15.16 -20.11
CA ARG A 100 -1.68 15.80 -21.45
C ARG A 100 -0.38 16.52 -21.87
N GLY A 101 0.63 16.61 -21.01
CA GLY A 101 1.88 17.34 -21.28
C GLY A 101 2.84 16.58 -22.20
N VAL A 102 3.32 17.24 -23.27
CA VAL A 102 4.30 16.67 -24.23
C VAL A 102 5.61 16.29 -23.55
N LEU A 103 6.08 17.06 -22.57
CA LEU A 103 7.29 16.77 -21.79
C LEU A 103 7.13 15.50 -20.94
N TYR A 104 5.95 15.29 -20.35
CA TYR A 104 5.65 14.07 -19.60
C TYR A 104 5.68 12.83 -20.49
N ARG A 105 5.10 12.90 -21.70
CA ARG A 105 5.17 11.80 -22.69
C ARG A 105 6.59 11.52 -23.19
N LEU A 106 7.51 12.48 -23.09
CA LEU A 106 8.92 12.27 -23.45
C LEU A 106 9.71 11.58 -22.33
N ILE A 107 9.41 11.91 -21.07
CA ILE A 107 10.10 11.39 -19.88
C ILE A 107 9.50 10.05 -19.39
N VAL A 108 8.17 9.94 -19.41
CA VAL A 108 7.38 8.78 -18.99
C VAL A 108 6.68 8.21 -20.22
N ASN A 109 7.43 7.49 -21.05
CA ASN A 109 6.87 6.63 -22.09
C ASN A 109 7.40 5.21 -21.91
N ASN A 110 6.78 4.24 -22.59
CA ASN A 110 7.19 2.83 -22.56
C ASN A 110 8.62 2.57 -23.07
N ARG A 111 9.36 3.60 -23.49
CA ARG A 111 10.78 3.55 -23.86
C ARG A 111 11.69 4.23 -22.85
N SER A 112 11.17 4.77 -21.75
CA SER A 112 11.97 5.35 -20.68
C SER A 112 12.54 4.24 -19.80
N VAL A 113 13.72 4.49 -19.22
CA VAL A 113 14.42 3.53 -18.36
C VAL A 113 13.54 3.07 -17.19
N PHE A 114 12.66 3.95 -16.69
CA PHE A 114 11.70 3.66 -15.62
C PHE A 114 10.56 2.72 -16.06
N ALA A 115 10.16 2.76 -17.33
CA ALA A 115 9.13 1.86 -17.86
C ALA A 115 9.67 0.47 -18.24
N SER A 116 11.00 0.35 -18.42
CA SER A 116 11.68 -0.91 -18.76
C SER A 116 12.13 -1.73 -17.56
N TRP A 117 12.00 -1.21 -16.34
CA TRP A 117 12.31 -1.98 -15.14
C TRP A 117 11.27 -3.06 -14.93
N THR A 118 11.73 -4.26 -14.61
CA THR A 118 10.86 -5.37 -14.33
C THR A 118 10.01 -5.07 -13.10
N GLN A 119 8.69 -5.31 -13.21
CA GLN A 119 7.68 -4.70 -12.35
C GLN A 119 7.09 -5.69 -11.32
N ASN A 120 7.92 -6.55 -10.71
CA ASN A 120 7.45 -7.43 -9.62
C ASN A 120 7.58 -6.71 -8.28
N TYR A 121 6.84 -5.61 -8.12
CA TYR A 121 6.84 -4.85 -6.88
C TYR A 121 6.05 -5.59 -5.81
N SER A 122 6.69 -5.83 -4.68
CA SER A 122 6.04 -6.39 -3.50
C SER A 122 6.43 -5.63 -2.24
N PHE A 123 5.48 -5.54 -1.33
CA PHE A 123 5.69 -5.03 0.01
C PHE A 123 5.52 -6.17 1.00
N THR A 124 6.33 -6.19 2.03
CA THR A 124 6.14 -7.10 3.17
C THR A 124 6.34 -6.33 4.45
N ALA A 125 5.35 -6.40 5.34
CA ALA A 125 5.45 -5.92 6.71
C ALA A 125 5.19 -7.07 7.67
N THR A 126 6.02 -7.18 8.72
CA THR A 126 5.84 -8.13 9.82
C THR A 126 5.66 -7.34 11.11
N TYR A 127 4.73 -7.80 11.93
CA TYR A 127 4.40 -7.24 13.23
C TYR A 127 4.33 -8.34 14.28
N ASP A 128 5.09 -8.15 15.35
CA ASP A 128 5.01 -8.97 16.56
C ASP A 128 4.41 -8.15 17.72
N PRO A 129 3.18 -8.46 18.18
CA PRO A 129 2.55 -7.75 19.29
C PRO A 129 3.20 -8.00 20.66
N ALA A 130 3.95 -9.08 20.84
CA ALA A 130 4.59 -9.40 22.12
C ALA A 130 5.82 -8.53 22.37
N THR A 131 6.60 -8.26 21.32
CA THR A 131 7.82 -7.46 21.39
C THR A 131 7.63 -6.03 20.92
N GLY A 132 6.55 -5.75 20.19
CA GLY A 132 6.34 -4.48 19.50
C GLY A 132 7.23 -4.32 18.27
N GLU A 133 7.97 -5.36 17.88
CA GLU A 133 8.90 -5.31 16.75
C GLU A 133 8.13 -5.21 15.42
N GLN A 134 8.64 -4.35 14.54
CA GLN A 134 8.11 -4.14 13.21
C GLN A 134 9.24 -4.16 12.19
N ARG A 135 9.00 -4.83 11.07
CA ARG A 135 9.91 -4.81 9.93
C ARG A 135 9.10 -4.69 8.65
N ALA A 136 9.42 -3.69 7.84
CA ALA A 136 8.79 -3.47 6.55
C ALA A 136 9.85 -3.35 5.46
N GLN A 137 9.56 -3.90 4.28
CA GLN A 137 10.45 -3.81 3.12
C GLN A 137 9.64 -3.75 1.83
N TRP A 138 10.09 -2.91 0.91
CA TRP A 138 9.73 -2.98 -0.50
C TRP A 138 10.76 -3.81 -1.24
N ARG A 139 10.30 -4.64 -2.17
CA ARG A 139 11.15 -5.41 -3.08
C ARG A 139 10.69 -5.12 -4.49
N ASN A 140 11.65 -4.88 -5.37
CA ASN A 140 11.44 -4.98 -6.80
C ASN A 140 12.18 -6.23 -7.29
N GLY A 141 11.44 -7.28 -7.64
CA GLY A 141 12.03 -8.53 -8.11
C GLY A 141 12.31 -8.51 -9.61
N ASP A 142 13.39 -9.15 -10.04
CA ASP A 142 13.52 -9.59 -11.43
C ASP A 142 12.65 -10.85 -11.63
N PRO A 143 11.80 -10.98 -12.67
CA PRO A 143 10.93 -12.14 -12.89
C PRO A 143 11.70 -13.44 -13.12
N GLN A 144 13.02 -13.36 -13.27
CA GLN A 144 13.89 -14.51 -13.58
C GLN A 144 14.88 -14.88 -12.46
N GLY A 145 14.89 -14.15 -11.33
CA GLY A 145 15.77 -14.43 -10.18
C GLY A 145 16.93 -13.48 -10.03
#